data_AF-A0A1Y0H4U1-F1
#
_entry.id   AF-A0A1Y0H4U1-F1
#
_cell.length_a   1.000
_cell.length_b   1.000
_cell.length_c   1.000
_cell.angle_alpha   90.00
_cell.angle_beta   90.00
_cell.angle_gamma   90.00
#
_symmetry.space_group_name_H-M   'P 1'
#
loop_
_entity.id
_entity.type
_entity.pdbx_description
1 polymer ?
#
loop_
_entity_poly.entity_id
_entity_poly.type
_entity_poly.pdbx_seq_one_letter_code
_entity_poly.pdbx_strand_id
1 'polypeptide(L)'
;MASSKLKRDFPYAAGYIDHNHSNPIMDRLSAVKNLGCLASGVGAPVVAMGVWMIGARFMGPPAGFVAFASFFAALIALYSYGTKVGTQSAKKATPEERLIDEAYGVIMELRKLDRERKLPKHMDPVAMQLIEASAYHWSRVHRAFDDGRWNTSEIPEHWTALRERASQAADLAMAELIILCRQCIGEPLKNRKDDFQSVIDDFAGLEIEDALRGLAKVTATHPKEYRFSSSQTPLIFDQARGLAEQLKSLADEVEESTRIAKTDIPELRTSLGRESIDSLLSDLRHIKRAEVELHEEQRSD
;
A
#
# COMPACT_ATOMS: atom_id res chain seq x y z
N MET A 1 -1.95 22.20 13.24
CA MET A 1 -2.49 21.33 12.17
C MET A 1 -3.72 20.62 12.71
N ALA A 2 -4.89 20.78 12.10
CA ALA A 2 -6.07 20.04 12.53
C ALA A 2 -5.86 18.55 12.22
N SER A 3 -5.98 17.67 13.22
CA SER A 3 -5.95 16.21 13.03
C SER A 3 -7.03 15.84 12.02
N SER A 4 -6.69 15.06 10.98
CA SER A 4 -7.68 14.62 10.00
C SER A 4 -8.78 13.80 10.68
N LYS A 5 -9.99 13.86 10.15
CA LYS A 5 -11.12 13.11 10.73
C LYS A 5 -10.85 11.61 10.68
N LEU A 6 -10.18 11.14 9.62
CA LEU A 6 -9.67 9.77 9.51
C LEU A 6 -8.79 9.40 10.70
N LYS A 7 -7.78 10.21 11.05
CA LYS A 7 -6.88 9.92 12.17
C LYS A 7 -7.59 9.83 13.53
N ARG A 8 -8.72 10.51 13.69
CA ARG A 8 -9.51 10.47 14.92
C ARG A 8 -10.44 9.25 14.97
N ASP A 9 -11.11 8.96 13.87
CA ASP A 9 -12.15 7.93 13.82
C ASP A 9 -11.57 6.53 13.49
N PHE A 10 -10.42 6.48 12.80
CA PHE A 10 -9.73 5.28 12.31
C PHE A 10 -8.18 5.45 12.40
N PRO A 11 -7.62 5.49 13.62
CA PRO A 11 -6.20 5.77 13.85
C PRO A 11 -5.25 4.74 13.22
N TYR A 12 -5.60 3.46 13.19
CA TYR A 12 -4.70 2.41 12.70
C TYR A 12 -4.61 2.41 11.17
N ALA A 13 -5.74 2.56 10.48
CA ALA A 13 -5.79 2.74 9.04
C ALA A 13 -5.03 4.00 8.61
N ALA A 14 -5.20 5.11 9.35
CA ALA A 14 -4.43 6.33 9.12
C ALA A 14 -2.92 6.08 9.26
N GLY A 15 -2.51 5.35 10.31
CA GLY A 15 -1.11 4.98 10.55
C GLY A 15 -0.52 4.14 9.41
N TYR A 16 -1.28 3.15 8.91
CA TYR A 16 -0.85 2.33 7.78
C TYR A 16 -0.73 3.14 6.48
N ILE A 17 -1.70 4.02 6.19
CA ILE A 17 -1.67 4.91 5.00
C ILE A 17 -0.47 5.85 5.07
N ASP A 18 -0.16 6.40 6.25
CA ASP A 18 1.00 7.28 6.43
C ASP A 18 2.33 6.52 6.35
N HIS A 19 2.40 5.32 6.91
CA HIS A 19 3.57 4.44 6.82
C HIS A 19 3.93 4.16 5.35
N ASN A 20 2.97 3.74 4.54
CA ASN A 20 3.19 3.42 3.13
C ASN A 20 3.50 4.65 2.27
N HIS A 21 2.96 5.82 2.61
CA HIS A 21 3.32 7.07 1.93
C HIS A 21 4.74 7.52 2.25
N SER A 22 5.27 7.24 3.45
CA SER A 22 6.61 7.66 3.84
C SER A 22 7.73 6.84 3.19
N ASN A 23 7.40 5.79 2.44
CA ASN A 23 8.37 4.86 1.89
C ASN A 23 9.06 5.44 0.63
N PRO A 24 10.35 5.82 0.70
CA PRO A 24 11.03 6.58 -0.37
C PRO A 24 11.22 5.79 -1.66
N ILE A 25 11.12 4.46 -1.59
CA ILE A 25 11.13 3.57 -2.76
C ILE A 25 9.94 3.87 -3.68
N MET A 26 8.78 4.18 -3.11
CA MET A 26 7.56 4.47 -3.87
C MET A 26 7.55 5.88 -4.45
N ASP A 27 8.15 6.84 -3.75
CA ASP A 27 8.37 8.19 -4.28
C ASP A 27 9.30 8.18 -5.50
N ARG A 28 10.31 7.31 -5.54
CA ARG A 28 11.19 7.16 -6.72
C ARG A 28 10.43 6.63 -7.93
N LEU A 29 9.55 5.65 -7.76
CA LEU A 29 8.77 5.07 -8.86
C LEU A 29 7.75 6.07 -9.42
N SER A 30 7.08 6.84 -8.56
CA SER A 30 6.15 7.88 -9.00
C SER A 30 6.87 9.10 -9.61
N ALA A 31 8.04 9.47 -9.09
CA ALA A 31 8.88 10.52 -9.66
C ALA A 31 9.37 10.16 -11.07
N VAL A 32 9.75 8.90 -11.32
CA VAL A 32 10.15 8.44 -12.66
C VAL A 32 8.97 8.48 -13.65
N LYS A 33 7.76 8.07 -13.23
CA LYS A 33 6.54 8.19 -14.05
C LYS A 33 6.22 9.67 -14.37
N ASN A 34 6.33 10.57 -13.39
CA ASN A 34 6.06 12.00 -13.57
C ASN A 34 7.15 12.73 -14.37
N LEU A 35 8.43 12.37 -14.21
CA LEU A 35 9.52 12.88 -15.05
C LEU A 35 9.36 12.45 -16.51
N GLY A 36 8.90 11.22 -16.76
CA GLY A 36 8.60 10.73 -18.11
C GLY A 36 7.49 11.52 -18.82
N CYS A 37 6.46 11.97 -18.08
CA CYS A 37 5.39 12.81 -18.62
C CYS A 37 5.81 14.27 -18.81
N LEU A 38 6.60 14.85 -17.89
CA LEU A 38 7.08 16.23 -18.02
C LEU A 38 8.13 16.38 -19.14
N ALA A 39 8.96 15.36 -19.36
CA ALA A 39 9.91 15.32 -20.47
C ALA A 39 9.23 15.21 -21.84
N SER A 40 8.03 14.64 -21.94
CA SER A 40 7.36 14.39 -23.22
C SER A 40 6.32 15.45 -23.62
N GLY A 41 5.69 16.16 -22.66
CA GLY A 41 4.54 17.01 -22.97
C GLY A 41 4.86 18.46 -23.37
N VAL A 42 5.72 19.17 -22.64
CA VAL A 42 5.85 20.64 -22.78
C VAL A 42 7.29 21.16 -22.60
N GLY A 43 8.12 20.51 -21.78
CA GLY A 43 9.47 21.00 -21.48
C GLY A 43 10.49 20.84 -22.62
N ALA A 44 10.46 19.70 -23.32
CA ALA A 44 11.41 19.39 -24.39
C ALA A 44 11.42 20.39 -25.56
N PRO A 45 10.27 20.82 -26.14
CA PRO A 45 10.28 21.77 -27.26
C PRO A 45 10.80 23.15 -26.85
N VAL A 46 10.50 23.62 -25.62
CA VAL A 46 10.96 24.94 -25.14
C VAL A 46 12.48 24.94 -24.92
N VAL A 47 13.03 23.89 -24.31
CA VAL A 47 14.48 23.76 -24.10
C VAL A 47 15.21 23.60 -25.44
N ALA A 48 14.67 22.79 -26.37
CA ALA A 48 15.27 22.60 -27.69
C ALA A 48 15.26 23.89 -28.53
N MET A 49 14.20 24.71 -28.41
CA MET A 49 14.12 26.02 -29.07
C MET A 49 15.13 27.01 -28.49
N GLY A 50 15.36 26.99 -27.17
CA GLY A 50 16.41 27.78 -26.52
C GLY A 50 17.82 27.39 -26.98
N VAL A 51 18.13 26.09 -27.05
CA VAL A 51 19.42 25.58 -27.54
C VAL A 51 19.65 25.96 -29.00
N TRP A 52 18.62 25.88 -29.85
CA TRP A 52 18.71 26.31 -31.24
C TRP A 52 18.97 27.81 -31.38
N MET A 53 18.25 28.66 -30.62
CA MET A 53 18.45 30.11 -30.67
C MET A 53 19.86 30.52 -30.22
N ILE A 54 20.40 29.89 -29.17
CA ILE A 54 21.77 30.14 -28.69
C ILE A 54 22.80 29.66 -29.73
N GLY A 55 22.63 28.44 -30.27
CA GLY A 55 23.53 27.90 -31.30
C GLY A 55 23.55 28.73 -32.58
N ALA A 56 22.39 29.15 -33.07
CA ALA A 56 22.25 30.00 -34.25
C ALA A 56 22.89 31.39 -34.05
N ARG A 57 22.85 31.93 -32.81
CA ARG A 57 23.42 33.24 -32.48
C ARG A 57 24.96 33.25 -32.47
N PHE A 58 25.60 32.18 -32.03
CA PHE A 58 27.06 32.14 -31.79
C PHE A 58 27.86 31.37 -32.86
N MET A 59 27.29 30.34 -33.48
CA MET A 59 28.03 29.46 -34.42
C MET A 59 27.47 29.49 -35.85
N GLY A 60 26.42 30.28 -36.09
CA GLY A 60 25.75 30.39 -37.37
C GLY A 60 24.69 29.30 -37.63
N PRO A 61 23.82 29.49 -38.64
CA PRO A 61 22.67 28.60 -38.89
C PRO A 61 23.00 27.11 -39.08
N PRO A 62 24.05 26.71 -39.85
CA PRO A 62 24.31 25.28 -40.08
C PRO A 62 24.84 24.59 -38.81
N ALA A 63 25.65 25.26 -37.99
CA ALA A 63 26.13 24.71 -36.72
C ALA A 63 25.00 24.61 -35.67
N GLY A 64 24.09 25.58 -35.63
CA GLY A 64 22.89 25.51 -34.78
C GLY A 64 21.98 24.33 -35.11
N PHE A 65 21.88 23.94 -36.38
CA PHE A 65 21.10 22.78 -36.80
C PHE A 65 21.70 21.44 -36.33
N VAL A 66 23.03 21.31 -36.38
CA VAL A 66 23.75 20.12 -35.88
C VAL A 66 23.64 19.99 -34.36
N ALA A 67 23.77 21.11 -33.62
CA ALA A 67 23.58 21.14 -32.18
C ALA A 67 22.14 20.78 -31.78
N PHE A 68 21.14 21.27 -32.52
CA PHE A 68 19.74 20.94 -32.31
C PHE A 68 19.46 19.45 -32.58
N ALA A 69 19.92 18.91 -33.71
CA ALA A 69 19.70 17.52 -34.08
C ALA A 69 20.36 16.53 -33.09
N SER A 70 21.56 16.83 -32.60
CA SER A 70 22.26 16.02 -31.59
C SER A 70 21.57 16.07 -30.22
N PHE A 71 21.09 17.24 -29.80
CA PHE A 71 20.28 17.37 -28.58
C PHE A 71 18.96 16.58 -28.68
N PHE A 72 18.26 16.67 -29.81
CA PHE A 72 17.03 15.92 -30.05
C PHE A 72 17.28 14.40 -30.08
N ALA A 73 18.35 13.96 -30.73
CA ALA A 73 18.75 12.55 -30.73
C ALA A 73 19.08 12.05 -29.31
N ALA A 74 19.77 12.85 -28.50
CA ALA A 74 20.04 12.54 -27.09
C ALA A 74 18.76 12.46 -26.25
N LEU A 75 17.80 13.37 -26.44
CA LEU A 75 16.50 13.31 -25.78
C LEU A 75 15.69 12.08 -26.19
N ILE A 76 15.67 11.72 -27.48
CA ILE A 76 15.01 10.51 -27.98
C ILE A 76 15.69 9.25 -27.42
N ALA A 77 17.03 9.24 -27.35
CA ALA A 77 17.78 8.14 -26.76
C ALA A 77 17.48 8.00 -25.26
N LEU A 78 17.44 9.11 -24.52
CA LEU A 78 17.10 9.12 -23.09
C LEU A 78 15.65 8.67 -22.85
N TYR A 79 14.72 9.14 -23.68
CA TYR A 79 13.31 8.75 -23.63
C TYR A 79 13.10 7.27 -23.95
N SER A 80 13.72 6.77 -25.02
CA SER A 80 13.66 5.36 -25.42
C SER A 80 14.35 4.45 -24.41
N TYR A 81 15.43 4.91 -23.77
CA TYR A 81 16.08 4.20 -22.67
C TYR A 81 15.19 4.18 -21.43
N GLY A 82 14.63 5.32 -21.01
CA GLY A 82 13.72 5.40 -19.88
C GLY A 82 12.45 4.55 -20.04
N THR A 83 11.86 4.54 -21.24
CA THR A 83 10.70 3.69 -21.55
C THR A 83 11.07 2.21 -21.59
N LYS A 84 12.24 1.83 -22.13
CA LYS A 84 12.71 0.44 -22.10
C LYS A 84 13.03 -0.03 -20.68
N VAL A 85 13.68 0.78 -19.86
CA VAL A 85 13.99 0.43 -18.46
C VAL A 85 12.71 0.36 -17.63
N GLY A 86 11.77 1.30 -17.81
CA GLY A 86 10.47 1.25 -17.13
C GLY A 86 9.63 0.04 -17.54
N THR A 87 9.60 -0.29 -18.83
CA THR A 87 8.86 -1.47 -19.33
C THR A 87 9.54 -2.80 -19.00
N GLN A 88 10.88 -2.86 -18.93
CA GLN A 88 11.60 -4.04 -18.47
C GLN A 88 11.45 -4.25 -16.96
N SER A 89 11.45 -3.18 -16.16
CA SER A 89 11.17 -3.26 -14.72
C SER A 89 9.74 -3.74 -14.46
N ALA A 90 8.76 -3.22 -15.21
CA ALA A 90 7.37 -3.69 -15.12
C ALA A 90 7.18 -5.16 -15.56
N LYS A 91 7.96 -5.62 -16.54
CA LYS A 91 7.92 -7.01 -17.03
C LYS A 91 8.59 -8.02 -16.09
N LYS A 92 9.51 -7.57 -15.23
CA LYS A 92 10.21 -8.43 -14.26
C LYS A 92 9.63 -8.34 -12.84
N ALA A 93 8.68 -7.45 -12.60
CA ALA A 93 8.06 -7.32 -11.30
C ALA A 93 7.41 -8.64 -10.87
N THR A 94 7.77 -9.11 -9.68
CA THR A 94 7.16 -10.28 -9.07
C THR A 94 5.66 -10.04 -8.90
N PRO A 95 4.82 -11.09 -8.85
CA PRO A 95 3.38 -10.91 -8.61
C PRO A 95 3.10 -10.12 -7.33
N GLU A 96 3.94 -10.31 -6.30
CA GLU A 96 3.89 -9.57 -5.03
C GLU A 96 4.16 -8.07 -5.20
N GLU A 97 5.20 -7.68 -5.95
CA GLU A 97 5.51 -6.27 -6.21
C GLU A 97 4.36 -5.56 -6.96
N ARG A 98 3.69 -6.26 -7.89
CA ARG A 98 2.54 -5.72 -8.61
C ARG A 98 1.36 -5.49 -7.68
N LEU A 99 1.12 -6.41 -6.76
CA LEU A 99 0.08 -6.30 -5.75
C LEU A 99 0.36 -5.09 -4.84
N ILE A 100 1.60 -4.89 -4.40
CA ILE A 100 1.97 -3.72 -3.59
C ILE A 100 1.81 -2.41 -4.38
N ASP A 101 2.22 -2.34 -5.67
CA ASP A 101 2.04 -1.15 -6.52
C ASP A 101 0.54 -0.83 -6.73
N GLU A 102 -0.30 -1.86 -6.92
CA GLU A 102 -1.75 -1.67 -7.05
C GLU A 102 -2.38 -1.17 -5.73
N ALA A 103 -2.04 -1.80 -4.61
CA ALA A 103 -2.50 -1.37 -3.29
C ALA A 103 -2.08 0.08 -2.99
N TYR A 104 -0.86 0.47 -3.38
CA TYR A 104 -0.39 1.84 -3.26
C TYR A 104 -1.25 2.84 -4.05
N GLY A 105 -1.69 2.46 -5.25
CA GLY A 105 -2.64 3.25 -6.04
C GLY A 105 -3.94 3.55 -5.28
N VAL A 106 -4.49 2.53 -4.60
CA VAL A 106 -5.70 2.65 -3.77
C VAL A 106 -5.42 3.50 -2.51
N ILE A 107 -4.28 3.30 -1.85
CA ILE A 107 -3.86 4.10 -0.69
C ILE A 107 -3.78 5.59 -1.04
N MET A 108 -3.24 5.92 -2.22
CA MET A 108 -3.15 7.30 -2.70
C MET A 108 -4.52 7.92 -2.96
N GLU A 109 -5.47 7.12 -3.48
CA GLU A 109 -6.87 7.53 -3.63
C GLU A 109 -7.53 7.80 -2.27
N LEU A 110 -7.39 6.88 -1.31
CA LEU A 110 -7.89 7.05 0.07
C LEU A 110 -7.32 8.30 0.74
N ARG A 111 -6.02 8.55 0.57
CA ARG A 111 -5.34 9.74 1.11
C ARG A 111 -5.80 11.03 0.43
N LYS A 112 -6.10 10.99 -0.88
CA LYS A 112 -6.70 12.13 -1.59
C LYS A 112 -8.08 12.42 -1.01
N LEU A 113 -8.92 11.41 -0.83
CA LEU A 113 -10.24 11.55 -0.23
C LEU A 113 -10.20 12.04 1.23
N ASP A 114 -9.22 11.61 2.04
CA ASP A 114 -9.05 12.13 3.40
C ASP A 114 -8.62 13.61 3.41
N ARG A 115 -7.65 13.98 2.56
CA ARG A 115 -7.23 15.39 2.40
C ARG A 115 -8.38 16.30 1.99
N GLU A 116 -9.24 15.82 1.11
CA GLU A 116 -10.47 16.52 0.69
C GLU A 116 -11.60 16.45 1.73
N ARG A 117 -11.41 15.75 2.86
CA ARG A 117 -12.42 15.47 3.90
C ARG A 117 -13.68 14.77 3.35
N LYS A 118 -13.51 14.03 2.25
CA LYS A 118 -14.56 13.33 1.51
C LYS A 118 -14.62 11.84 1.81
N LEU A 119 -13.59 11.28 2.47
CA LEU A 119 -13.48 9.85 2.72
C LEU A 119 -14.74 9.22 3.36
N PRO A 120 -15.34 9.77 4.45
CA PRO A 120 -16.53 9.15 5.06
C PRO A 120 -17.79 9.20 4.19
N LYS A 121 -17.76 9.96 3.09
CA LYS A 121 -18.86 10.05 2.12
C LYS A 121 -18.66 9.10 0.94
N HIS A 122 -17.41 8.85 0.56
CA HIS A 122 -17.05 8.12 -0.66
C HIS A 122 -16.65 6.67 -0.39
N MET A 123 -16.37 6.32 0.86
CA MET A 123 -16.03 4.96 1.25
C MET A 123 -17.16 4.32 2.04
N ASP A 124 -17.46 3.06 1.73
CA ASP A 124 -18.40 2.26 2.50
C ASP A 124 -17.89 2.12 3.95
N PRO A 125 -18.73 2.42 4.96
CA PRO A 125 -18.32 2.36 6.36
C PRO A 125 -17.91 0.95 6.82
N VAL A 126 -18.46 -0.12 6.24
CA VAL A 126 -18.11 -1.50 6.62
C VAL A 126 -16.70 -1.83 6.13
N ALA A 127 -16.38 -1.48 4.89
CA ALA A 127 -15.03 -1.64 4.34
C ALA A 127 -14.00 -0.83 5.15
N MET A 128 -14.35 0.39 5.56
CA MET A 128 -13.47 1.23 6.39
C MET A 128 -13.20 0.59 7.77
N GLN A 129 -14.22 0.00 8.41
CA GLN A 129 -14.05 -0.72 9.68
C GLN A 129 -13.17 -1.97 9.52
N LEU A 130 -13.30 -2.66 8.39
CA LEU A 130 -12.48 -3.83 8.09
C LEU A 130 -11.01 -3.46 7.88
N ILE A 131 -10.74 -2.40 7.12
CA ILE A 131 -9.39 -1.85 6.97
C ILE A 131 -8.81 -1.44 8.34
N GLU A 132 -9.60 -0.78 9.19
CA GLU A 132 -9.15 -0.38 10.52
C GLU A 132 -8.78 -1.58 11.39
N ALA A 133 -9.62 -2.61 11.42
CA ALA A 133 -9.36 -3.83 12.18
C ALA A 133 -8.11 -4.57 11.67
N SER A 134 -7.95 -4.67 10.35
CA SER A 134 -6.77 -5.29 9.74
C SER A 134 -5.50 -4.48 9.97
N ALA A 135 -5.58 -3.15 9.86
CA ALA A 135 -4.46 -2.25 10.15
C ALA A 135 -4.04 -2.32 11.64
N TYR A 136 -4.99 -2.52 12.55
CA TYR A 136 -4.70 -2.79 13.95
C TYR A 136 -3.84 -4.05 14.12
N HIS A 137 -4.23 -5.17 13.51
CA HIS A 137 -3.47 -6.42 13.57
C HIS A 137 -2.11 -6.34 12.87
N TRP A 138 -2.06 -5.70 11.70
CA TRP A 138 -0.81 -5.37 11.01
C TRP A 138 0.13 -4.57 11.92
N SER A 139 -0.40 -3.56 12.62
CA SER A 139 0.42 -2.74 13.53
C SER A 139 0.94 -3.53 14.74
N ARG A 140 0.21 -4.54 15.21
CA ARG A 140 0.66 -5.46 16.28
C ARG A 140 1.88 -6.27 15.84
N VAL A 141 1.85 -6.83 14.62
CA VAL A 141 2.99 -7.57 14.04
C VAL A 141 4.24 -6.70 14.03
N HIS A 142 4.16 -5.52 13.41
CA HIS A 142 5.32 -4.63 13.29
C HIS A 142 5.80 -4.12 14.65
N ARG A 143 4.88 -3.80 15.56
CA ARG A 143 5.24 -3.32 16.90
C ARG A 143 5.86 -4.40 17.78
N ALA A 144 5.52 -5.67 17.58
CA ALA A 144 6.19 -6.79 18.24
C ALA A 144 7.65 -6.90 17.80
N PHE A 145 7.94 -6.59 16.54
CA PHE A 145 9.29 -6.56 15.97
C PHE A 145 10.06 -5.24 16.21
N ASP A 146 9.37 -4.15 16.54
CA ASP A 146 10.01 -2.89 16.94
C ASP A 146 10.69 -2.95 18.31
N ASP A 147 10.44 -3.99 19.10
CA ASP A 147 11.12 -4.21 20.38
C ASP A 147 12.64 -4.33 20.12
N GLY A 148 13.46 -3.60 20.89
CA GLY A 148 14.89 -3.41 20.62
C GLY A 148 15.70 -4.71 20.52
N ARG A 149 15.17 -5.82 21.04
CA ARG A 149 15.74 -7.17 20.93
C ARG A 149 15.77 -7.72 19.52
N TRP A 150 14.82 -7.34 18.67
CA TRP A 150 14.79 -7.76 17.26
C TRP A 150 15.74 -6.94 16.38
N ASN A 151 16.37 -5.91 16.93
CA ASN A 151 17.30 -5.03 16.23
C ASN A 151 18.75 -5.19 16.70
N THR A 152 19.05 -6.19 17.53
CA THR A 152 20.43 -6.51 17.90
C THR A 152 21.10 -7.34 16.81
N SER A 153 22.40 -7.14 16.61
CA SER A 153 23.20 -7.92 15.65
C SER A 153 23.42 -9.38 16.08
N GLU A 154 22.97 -9.76 17.28
CA GLU A 154 23.22 -11.06 17.91
C GLU A 154 22.03 -12.04 17.75
N ILE A 155 21.00 -11.67 16.98
CA ILE A 155 19.82 -12.52 16.79
C ILE A 155 20.18 -13.71 15.88
N PRO A 156 19.84 -14.95 16.28
CA PRO A 156 20.01 -16.11 15.43
C PRO A 156 19.34 -15.95 14.05
N GLU A 157 19.97 -16.47 13.00
CA GLU A 157 19.53 -16.30 11.60
C GLU A 157 18.05 -16.72 11.38
N HIS A 158 17.60 -17.79 12.04
CA HIS A 158 16.23 -18.27 11.92
C HIS A 158 15.19 -17.26 12.43
N TRP A 159 15.50 -16.47 13.47
CA TRP A 159 14.62 -15.43 14.00
C TRP A 159 14.56 -14.22 13.06
N THR A 160 15.69 -13.86 12.46
CA THR A 160 15.73 -12.81 11.43
C THR A 160 14.88 -13.21 10.22
N ALA A 161 15.01 -14.46 9.76
CA ALA A 161 14.20 -14.99 8.66
C ALA A 161 12.70 -15.04 9.02
N LEU A 162 12.35 -15.39 10.26
CA LEU A 162 10.95 -15.35 10.72
C LEU A 162 10.39 -13.93 10.69
N ARG A 163 11.14 -12.95 11.22
CA ARG A 163 10.75 -11.53 11.24
C ARG A 163 10.47 -11.02 9.83
N GLU A 164 11.38 -11.28 8.89
CA GLU A 164 11.25 -10.84 7.50
C GLU A 164 10.02 -11.46 6.84
N ARG A 165 9.84 -12.79 6.95
CA ARG A 165 8.69 -13.49 6.37
C ARG A 165 7.36 -13.06 6.98
N ALA A 166 7.31 -12.88 8.30
CA ALA A 166 6.09 -12.46 8.99
C ALA A 166 5.72 -11.01 8.64
N SER A 167 6.72 -10.11 8.56
CA SER A 167 6.49 -8.71 8.16
C SER A 167 6.00 -8.64 6.71
N GLN A 168 6.66 -9.35 5.79
CA GLN A 168 6.26 -9.43 4.39
C GLN A 168 4.86 -10.03 4.23
N ALA A 169 4.55 -11.11 4.95
CA ALA A 169 3.21 -11.72 4.90
C ALA A 169 2.12 -10.76 5.40
N ALA A 170 2.39 -10.01 6.48
CA ALA A 170 1.47 -9.00 6.99
C ALA A 170 1.26 -7.86 5.99
N ASP A 171 2.34 -7.39 5.35
CA ASP A 171 2.28 -6.33 4.33
C ASP A 171 1.48 -6.77 3.10
N LEU A 172 1.70 -7.99 2.62
CA LEU A 172 0.98 -8.57 1.49
C LEU A 172 -0.51 -8.77 1.80
N ALA A 173 -0.84 -9.32 2.97
CA ALA A 173 -2.23 -9.52 3.39
C ALA A 173 -2.99 -8.18 3.50
N MET A 174 -2.33 -7.14 4.03
CA MET A 174 -2.93 -5.81 4.12
C MET A 174 -3.08 -5.16 2.72
N ALA A 175 -2.10 -5.34 1.84
CA ALA A 175 -2.16 -4.85 0.48
C ALA A 175 -3.31 -5.51 -0.31
N GLU A 176 -3.48 -6.83 -0.19
CA GLU A 176 -4.58 -7.56 -0.83
C GLU A 176 -5.94 -7.09 -0.31
N LEU A 177 -6.08 -6.91 1.01
CA LEU A 177 -7.30 -6.40 1.63
C LEU A 177 -7.65 -4.99 1.12
N ILE A 178 -6.66 -4.11 0.98
CA ILE A 178 -6.86 -2.76 0.42
C ILE A 178 -7.35 -2.82 -1.03
N ILE A 179 -6.78 -3.72 -1.85
CA ILE A 179 -7.21 -3.91 -3.24
C ILE A 179 -8.64 -4.40 -3.31
N LEU A 180 -9.03 -5.37 -2.47
CA LEU A 180 -10.41 -5.83 -2.38
C LEU A 180 -11.36 -4.69 -2.02
N CYS A 181 -10.98 -3.88 -1.03
CA CYS A 181 -11.77 -2.73 -0.59
C CYS A 181 -11.85 -1.58 -1.61
N ARG A 182 -11.07 -1.60 -2.69
CA ARG A 182 -11.13 -0.61 -3.77
C ARG A 182 -12.53 -0.47 -4.36
N GLN A 183 -13.26 -1.59 -4.48
CA GLN A 183 -14.63 -1.62 -5.01
C GLN A 183 -15.66 -0.99 -4.07
N CYS A 184 -15.25 -0.67 -2.84
CA CYS A 184 -16.05 0.01 -1.83
C CYS A 184 -15.79 1.53 -1.78
N ILE A 185 -15.02 2.05 -2.75
CA ILE A 185 -14.82 3.48 -2.98
C ILE A 185 -15.70 3.89 -4.17
N GLY A 186 -16.53 4.91 -4.00
CA GLY A 186 -17.42 5.38 -5.04
C GLY A 186 -18.04 6.75 -4.73
N GLU A 187 -18.82 7.25 -5.68
CA GLU A 187 -19.56 8.49 -5.48
C GLU A 187 -20.81 8.26 -4.64
N PRO A 188 -21.14 9.14 -3.68
CA PRO A 188 -22.36 9.01 -2.91
C PRO A 188 -23.59 9.07 -3.81
N LEU A 189 -24.57 8.20 -3.56
CA LEU A 189 -25.81 8.08 -4.37
C LEU A 189 -26.63 9.37 -4.42
N LYS A 190 -26.50 10.23 -3.41
CA LYS A 190 -27.14 11.54 -3.35
C LYS A 190 -26.16 12.58 -2.84
N ASN A 191 -26.13 13.72 -3.53
CA ASN A 191 -25.38 14.87 -3.12
C ASN A 191 -26.31 15.83 -2.37
N ARG A 192 -26.03 16.04 -1.08
CA ARG A 192 -26.80 16.95 -0.22
C ARG A 192 -26.90 18.36 -0.81
N LYS A 193 -25.91 18.81 -1.60
CA LYS A 193 -25.97 20.12 -2.26
C LYS A 193 -27.04 20.16 -3.34
N ASP A 194 -27.22 19.09 -4.09
CA ASP A 194 -28.19 19.04 -5.18
C ASP A 194 -29.61 18.95 -4.61
N ASP A 195 -29.81 18.19 -3.52
CA ASP A 195 -31.06 18.20 -2.74
C ASP A 195 -31.36 19.58 -2.13
N PHE A 196 -30.33 20.31 -1.67
CA PHE A 196 -30.53 21.67 -1.15
C PHE A 196 -30.79 22.67 -2.27
N GLN A 197 -30.14 22.51 -3.43
CA GLN A 197 -30.33 23.38 -4.58
C GLN A 197 -31.73 23.22 -5.13
N SER A 198 -32.26 21.99 -5.23
CA SER A 198 -33.66 21.78 -5.61
C SER A 198 -34.62 22.46 -4.63
N VAL A 199 -34.37 22.36 -3.32
CA VAL A 199 -35.20 23.06 -2.31
C VAL A 199 -35.12 24.59 -2.45
N ILE A 200 -33.97 25.14 -2.83
CA ILE A 200 -33.80 26.58 -3.10
C ILE A 200 -34.50 26.98 -4.39
N ASP A 201 -34.41 26.16 -5.43
CA ASP A 201 -35.06 26.39 -6.72
C ASP A 201 -36.59 26.34 -6.58
N ASP A 202 -37.11 25.41 -5.77
CA ASP A 202 -38.54 25.32 -5.40
C ASP A 202 -38.99 26.55 -4.59
N PHE A 203 -38.13 27.05 -3.70
CA PHE A 203 -38.39 28.29 -2.93
C PHE A 203 -38.41 29.53 -3.84
N ALA A 204 -37.56 29.57 -4.87
CA ALA A 204 -37.56 30.62 -5.88
C ALA A 204 -38.77 30.55 -6.83
N GLY A 205 -39.35 29.35 -7.00
CA GLY A 205 -40.58 29.09 -7.74
C GLY A 205 -41.89 29.50 -7.05
N LEU A 206 -41.83 30.08 -5.84
CA LEU A 206 -42.98 30.47 -4.99
C LEU A 206 -43.80 29.29 -4.41
N GLU A 207 -43.30 28.05 -4.50
CA GLU A 207 -43.93 26.86 -3.89
C GLU A 207 -43.44 26.66 -2.44
N ILE A 208 -43.75 27.64 -1.59
CA ILE A 208 -43.23 27.74 -0.21
C ILE A 208 -43.58 26.50 0.64
N GLU A 209 -44.75 25.89 0.42
CA GLU A 209 -45.15 24.66 1.13
C GLU A 209 -44.29 23.44 0.77
N ASP A 210 -43.91 23.30 -0.50
CA ASP A 210 -43.10 22.18 -0.99
C ASP A 210 -41.63 22.36 -0.62
N ALA A 211 -41.12 23.60 -0.64
CA ALA A 211 -39.78 23.92 -0.15
C ALA A 211 -39.62 23.66 1.36
N LEU A 212 -40.64 23.98 2.19
CA LEU A 212 -40.61 23.69 3.63
C LEU A 212 -40.66 22.17 3.91
N ARG A 213 -41.43 21.41 3.13
CA ARG A 213 -41.43 19.93 3.22
C ARG A 213 -40.09 19.34 2.78
N GLY A 214 -39.49 19.88 1.72
CA GLY A 214 -38.16 19.50 1.24
C GLY A 214 -37.07 19.77 2.27
N LEU A 215 -37.09 20.95 2.91
CA LEU A 215 -36.15 21.31 3.97
C LEU A 215 -36.31 20.40 5.20
N ALA A 216 -37.55 20.16 5.66
CA ALA A 216 -37.84 19.25 6.76
C ALA A 216 -37.34 17.84 6.45
N LYS A 217 -37.54 17.36 5.21
CA LYS A 217 -37.02 16.07 4.74
C LYS A 217 -35.49 16.05 4.81
N VAL A 218 -34.79 17.02 4.22
CA VAL A 218 -33.31 17.08 4.22
C VAL A 218 -32.71 17.19 5.63
N THR A 219 -33.42 17.83 6.58
CA THR A 219 -33.00 17.89 7.99
C THR A 219 -33.30 16.62 8.78
N ALA A 220 -34.36 15.89 8.44
CA ALA A 220 -34.73 14.62 9.04
C ALA A 220 -33.99 13.41 8.43
N THR A 221 -33.44 13.56 7.21
CA THR A 221 -32.69 12.52 6.52
C THR A 221 -31.49 12.10 7.38
N HIS A 222 -31.45 10.81 7.75
CA HIS A 222 -30.35 10.28 8.54
C HIS A 222 -29.02 10.48 7.79
N PRO A 223 -27.92 10.88 8.48
CA PRO A 223 -26.60 11.08 7.86
C PRO A 223 -26.05 9.87 7.09
N LYS A 224 -26.67 8.69 7.24
CA LYS A 224 -26.37 7.45 6.54
C LYS A 224 -26.83 7.44 5.08
N GLU A 225 -27.87 8.19 4.70
CA GLU A 225 -28.37 8.24 3.31
C GLU A 225 -27.44 8.99 2.33
N TYR A 226 -26.52 9.80 2.87
CA TYR A 226 -25.54 10.56 2.09
C TYR A 226 -24.16 9.89 2.02
N ARG A 227 -24.07 8.62 2.46
CA ARG A 227 -22.84 7.83 2.35
C ARG A 227 -22.94 6.89 1.17
N PHE A 228 -21.82 6.69 0.49
CA PHE A 228 -21.69 5.59 -0.46
C PHE A 228 -21.89 4.26 0.28
N SER A 229 -22.73 3.39 -0.29
CA SER A 229 -22.87 2.00 0.12
C SER A 229 -22.65 1.17 -1.12
N SER A 230 -21.62 0.33 -1.11
CA SER A 230 -21.27 -0.46 -2.27
C SER A 230 -22.11 -1.72 -2.32
N SER A 231 -22.71 -2.00 -3.48
CA SER A 231 -23.34 -3.30 -3.74
C SER A 231 -22.33 -4.45 -3.75
N GLN A 232 -21.04 -4.15 -3.89
CA GLN A 232 -19.94 -5.12 -3.85
C GLN A 232 -19.50 -5.46 -2.43
N THR A 233 -19.83 -4.63 -1.42
CA THR A 233 -19.39 -4.85 -0.03
C THR A 233 -19.74 -6.27 0.46
N PRO A 234 -20.98 -6.78 0.31
CA PRO A 234 -21.30 -8.15 0.74
C PRO A 234 -20.53 -9.24 0.00
N LEU A 235 -20.15 -9.01 -1.26
CA LEU A 235 -19.45 -9.99 -2.10
C LEU A 235 -17.99 -10.14 -1.69
N ILE A 236 -17.34 -9.03 -1.33
CA ILE A 236 -15.92 -9.04 -0.92
C ILE A 236 -15.75 -9.27 0.59
N PHE A 237 -16.81 -9.10 1.38
CA PHE A 237 -16.72 -9.08 2.85
C PHE A 237 -16.13 -10.37 3.41
N ASP A 238 -16.58 -11.52 2.94
CA ASP A 238 -16.10 -12.81 3.45
C ASP A 238 -14.61 -13.04 3.15
N GLN A 239 -14.17 -12.67 1.94
CA GLN A 239 -12.75 -12.76 1.57
C GLN A 239 -11.89 -11.80 2.40
N ALA A 240 -12.30 -10.55 2.51
CA ALA A 240 -11.55 -9.55 3.25
C ALA A 240 -11.57 -9.82 4.77
N ARG A 241 -12.66 -10.40 5.30
CA ARG A 241 -12.72 -10.92 6.68
C ARG A 241 -11.75 -12.08 6.88
N GLY A 242 -11.65 -13.01 5.93
CA GLY A 242 -10.68 -14.11 5.99
C GLY A 242 -9.25 -13.60 6.11
N LEU A 243 -8.87 -12.58 5.32
CA LEU A 243 -7.57 -11.91 5.43
C LEU A 243 -7.36 -11.25 6.80
N ALA A 244 -8.39 -10.59 7.34
CA ALA A 244 -8.32 -9.98 8.66
C ALA A 244 -8.12 -11.01 9.79
N GLU A 245 -8.81 -12.16 9.72
CA GLU A 245 -8.66 -13.27 10.66
C GLU A 245 -7.27 -13.93 10.57
N GLN A 246 -6.72 -14.06 9.36
CA GLN A 246 -5.34 -14.53 9.14
C GLN A 246 -4.31 -13.54 9.70
N LEU A 247 -4.46 -12.24 9.43
CA LEU A 247 -3.63 -11.17 10.00
C LEU A 247 -3.66 -11.18 11.54
N LYS A 248 -4.84 -11.40 12.13
CA LYS A 248 -4.98 -11.55 13.58
C LYS A 248 -4.21 -12.76 14.09
N SER A 249 -4.36 -13.91 13.43
CA SER A 249 -3.70 -15.16 13.84
C SER A 249 -2.17 -15.03 13.73
N LEU A 250 -1.68 -14.38 12.67
CA LEU A 250 -0.27 -14.04 12.50
C LEU A 250 0.22 -13.11 13.61
N ALA A 251 -0.54 -12.08 13.96
CA ALA A 251 -0.19 -11.17 15.05
C ALA A 251 -0.08 -11.89 16.40
N ASP A 252 -1.03 -12.79 16.70
CA ASP A 252 -1.02 -13.57 17.94
C ASP A 252 0.19 -14.52 17.99
N GLU A 253 0.53 -15.19 16.88
CA GLU A 253 1.71 -16.08 16.77
C GLU A 253 3.05 -15.33 16.87
N VAL A 254 3.14 -14.14 16.27
CA VAL A 254 4.34 -13.29 16.32
C VAL A 254 4.56 -12.75 17.72
N GLU A 255 3.50 -12.30 18.40
CA GLU A 255 3.58 -11.87 19.80
C GLU A 255 4.00 -13.03 20.71
N GLU A 256 3.50 -14.24 20.43
CA GLU A 256 3.88 -15.43 21.18
C GLU A 256 5.33 -15.83 20.97
N SER A 257 5.76 -15.87 19.71
CA SER A 257 7.16 -16.10 19.32
C SER A 257 8.09 -15.07 19.96
N THR A 258 7.65 -13.81 20.03
CA THR A 258 8.39 -12.73 20.70
C THR A 258 8.48 -12.96 22.22
N ARG A 259 7.45 -13.55 22.83
CA ARG A 259 7.46 -13.90 24.26
C ARG A 259 8.41 -15.05 24.57
N ILE A 260 8.46 -16.08 23.71
CA ILE A 260 9.39 -17.21 23.84
C ILE A 260 10.83 -16.74 23.61
N ALA A 261 11.08 -15.95 22.56
CA ALA A 261 12.39 -15.34 22.35
C ALA A 261 12.81 -14.48 23.56
N LYS A 262 11.87 -13.86 24.28
CA LYS A 262 12.19 -13.10 25.49
C LYS A 262 12.68 -13.94 26.67
N THR A 263 12.19 -15.18 26.81
CA THR A 263 12.59 -16.10 27.89
C THR A 263 13.89 -16.82 27.60
N ASP A 264 14.21 -17.06 26.33
CA ASP A 264 15.36 -17.90 25.96
C ASP A 264 16.66 -17.07 25.82
N ILE A 265 16.56 -15.81 25.40
CA ILE A 265 17.71 -14.89 25.20
C ILE A 265 18.48 -14.53 26.50
N PRO A 266 17.86 -14.40 27.70
CA PRO A 266 18.60 -14.17 28.95
C PRO A 266 19.52 -15.33 29.35
N GLU A 267 19.18 -16.58 29.02
CA GLU A 267 19.96 -17.77 29.41
C GLU A 267 20.98 -18.23 28.36
N LEU A 268 20.83 -17.77 27.11
CA LEU A 268 21.78 -18.03 26.01
C LEU A 268 23.19 -17.47 26.27
N ARG A 269 23.41 -16.58 27.25
CA ARG A 269 24.77 -16.19 27.67
C ARG A 269 25.51 -17.28 28.48
N THR A 270 24.83 -18.35 28.90
CA THR A 270 25.43 -19.41 29.73
C THR A 270 25.14 -20.84 29.26
N SER A 271 24.13 -21.07 28.39
CA SER A 271 23.70 -22.42 27.96
C SER A 271 24.00 -22.81 26.50
N LEU A 272 24.48 -21.88 25.67
CA LEU A 272 24.68 -22.06 24.21
C LEU A 272 25.54 -23.28 23.80
N GLY A 273 26.37 -23.83 24.69
CA GLY A 273 27.21 -24.98 24.38
C GLY A 273 26.55 -26.35 24.50
N ARG A 274 25.40 -26.49 25.17
CA ARG A 274 24.83 -27.81 25.52
C ARG A 274 23.57 -28.16 24.71
N GLU A 275 22.67 -27.21 24.53
CA GLU A 275 21.44 -27.43 23.76
C GLU A 275 21.68 -27.47 22.24
N SER A 276 22.70 -26.75 21.74
CA SER A 276 23.07 -26.85 20.32
C SER A 276 23.63 -28.23 19.97
N ILE A 277 24.27 -28.91 20.94
CA ILE A 277 24.78 -30.28 20.77
C ILE A 277 23.62 -31.27 20.80
N ASP A 278 22.67 -31.13 21.72
CA ASP A 278 21.52 -32.04 21.80
C ASP A 278 20.57 -31.88 20.60
N SER A 279 20.39 -30.66 20.07
CA SER A 279 19.65 -30.41 18.82
C SER A 279 20.37 -31.00 17.62
N LEU A 280 21.70 -30.80 17.47
CA LEU A 280 22.48 -31.42 16.40
C LEU A 280 22.47 -32.96 16.49
N LEU A 281 22.51 -33.51 17.71
CA LEU A 281 22.41 -34.96 17.92
C LEU A 281 21.00 -35.49 17.62
N SER A 282 19.95 -34.70 17.82
CA SER A 282 18.58 -35.05 17.42
C SER A 282 18.43 -35.05 15.89
N ASP A 283 18.94 -34.02 15.22
CA ASP A 283 18.89 -33.90 13.76
C ASP A 283 19.73 -34.99 13.07
N LEU A 284 20.92 -35.29 13.59
CA LEU A 284 21.74 -36.42 13.09
C LEU A 284 21.06 -37.78 13.28
N ARG A 285 20.25 -37.96 14.34
CA ARG A 285 19.46 -39.19 14.53
C ARG A 285 18.29 -39.28 13.56
N HIS A 286 17.64 -38.15 13.26
CA HIS A 286 16.57 -38.10 12.27
C HIS A 286 17.08 -38.39 10.86
N ILE A 287 18.21 -37.81 10.47
CA ILE A 287 18.85 -38.07 9.17
C ILE A 287 19.24 -39.54 9.04
N LYS A 288 19.85 -40.12 10.07
CA LYS A 288 20.24 -41.55 10.04
C LYS A 288 19.05 -42.51 9.94
N ARG A 289 17.89 -42.16 10.52
CA ARG A 289 16.67 -42.97 10.34
C ARG A 289 16.13 -42.86 8.92
N ALA A 290 16.08 -41.65 8.36
CA ALA A 290 15.66 -41.43 6.98
C ALA A 290 16.57 -42.18 5.99
N GLU A 291 17.89 -42.24 6.21
CA GLU A 291 18.81 -43.04 5.37
C GLU A 291 18.58 -44.54 5.47
N VAL A 292 18.23 -45.07 6.65
CA VAL A 292 17.92 -46.50 6.83
C VAL A 292 16.63 -46.87 6.12
N GLU A 293 15.58 -46.05 6.27
CA GLU A 293 14.29 -46.23 5.58
C GLU A 293 14.48 -46.23 4.06
N LEU A 294 15.31 -45.32 3.54
CA LEU A 294 15.59 -45.20 2.10
C LEU A 294 16.40 -46.38 1.54
N HIS A 295 17.31 -46.96 2.35
CA HIS A 295 18.04 -48.18 1.96
C HIS A 295 17.21 -49.45 2.05
N GLU A 296 16.19 -49.50 2.91
CA GLU A 296 15.23 -50.60 2.97
C GLU A 296 14.29 -50.57 1.75
N GLU A 297 13.80 -49.39 1.36
CA GLU A 297 13.01 -49.21 0.13
C GLU A 297 13.77 -49.61 -1.14
N GLN A 298 15.06 -49.26 -1.24
CA GLN A 298 15.92 -49.64 -2.38
C GLN A 298 16.26 -51.14 -2.46
N ARG A 299 16.08 -51.91 -1.39
CA ARG A 299 16.28 -53.38 -1.39
C ARG A 299 14.99 -54.15 -1.62
N SER A 300 13.83 -53.51 -1.46
CA SER A 300 12.52 -54.11 -1.73
C SER A 300 12.09 -54.04 -3.20
N ASP A 301 12.81 -53.26 -4.02
CA ASP A 301 12.70 -53.21 -5.48
C ASP A 301 13.75 -54.11 -6.17
#